data_AF-A0A2V8EYA2-F1
#
_entry.id   AF-A0A2V8EYA2-F1
#
_cell.length_a   1.000
_cell.length_b   1.000
_cell.length_c   1.000
_cell.angle_alpha   90.00
_cell.angle_beta   90.00
_cell.angle_gamma   90.00
#
_symmetry.space_group_name_H-M   'P 1'
#
loop_
_entity.id
_entity.type
_entity.pdbx_description
1 polymer ?
#
loop_
_entity_poly.entity_id
_entity_poly.type
_entity_poly.pdbx_seq_one_letter_code
_entity_poly.pdbx_strand_id
1 'polypeptide(L)'
;MPAAIDELERVVGAAYRPGAGLLDAAFGRQATFGEHVRAASALLTAFDVTGRLPYSMLAEELMQTARRLPASGEDIAAECAAARALCRLAALHDDADYCKAATIASGADYRADAARMLAAQAPRARTASTADAALFGVAQHELMSLR
;
A
#
# COMPACT_ATOMS: atom_id res chain seq x y z
N MET A 1 -20.67 6.82 6.89
CA MET A 1 -19.24 6.50 7.10
C MET A 1 -19.03 5.30 8.02
N PRO A 2 -19.70 5.17 9.20
CA PRO A 2 -19.50 4.01 10.08
C PRO A 2 -19.65 2.65 9.37
N ALA A 3 -20.73 2.46 8.62
CA ALA A 3 -20.97 1.22 7.86
C ALA A 3 -19.86 0.83 6.86
N ALA A 4 -19.12 1.80 6.30
CA ALA A 4 -18.02 1.49 5.37
C ALA A 4 -16.76 1.02 6.11
N ILE A 5 -16.52 1.56 7.31
CA ILE A 5 -15.43 1.12 8.19
C ILE A 5 -15.75 -0.26 8.77
N ASP A 6 -16.99 -0.47 9.24
CA ASP A 6 -17.44 -1.76 9.77
C ASP A 6 -17.31 -2.86 8.70
N GLU A 7 -17.67 -2.55 7.46
CA GLU A 7 -17.54 -3.48 6.34
C GLU A 7 -16.07 -3.77 5.99
N LEU A 8 -15.20 -2.74 6.01
CA LEU A 8 -13.76 -2.93 5.82
C LEU A 8 -13.18 -3.85 6.92
N GLU A 9 -13.51 -3.60 8.19
CA GLU A 9 -13.08 -4.42 9.31
C GLU A 9 -13.56 -5.88 9.17
N ARG A 10 -14.81 -6.07 8.74
CA ARG A 10 -15.39 -7.40 8.50
C ARG A 10 -14.62 -8.15 7.40
N VAL A 11 -14.37 -7.49 6.26
CA VAL A 11 -13.68 -8.11 5.11
C VAL A 11 -12.21 -8.40 5.43
N VAL A 12 -11.48 -7.44 5.97
CA VAL A 12 -10.06 -7.59 6.31
C VAL A 12 -9.90 -8.59 7.45
N GLY A 13 -10.72 -8.51 8.50
CA GLY A 13 -10.65 -9.40 9.66
C GLY A 13 -10.88 -10.87 9.32
N ALA A 14 -11.73 -11.17 8.33
CA ALA A 14 -11.95 -12.54 7.88
C ALA A 14 -10.73 -13.12 7.13
N ALA A 15 -10.06 -12.28 6.34
CA ALA A 15 -8.97 -12.67 5.44
C ALA A 15 -7.57 -12.59 6.07
N TYR A 16 -7.37 -11.70 7.04
CA TYR A 16 -6.06 -11.45 7.62
C TYR A 16 -5.59 -12.59 8.54
N ARG A 17 -4.31 -12.91 8.43
CA ARG A 17 -3.59 -13.83 9.30
C ARG A 17 -2.33 -13.12 9.80
N PRO A 18 -2.19 -12.91 11.13
CA PRO A 18 -1.02 -12.26 11.71
C PRO A 18 0.30 -12.84 11.20
N GLY A 19 1.20 -11.98 10.70
CA GLY A 19 2.50 -12.36 10.15
C GLY A 19 2.48 -13.02 8.76
N ALA A 20 1.33 -13.55 8.32
CA ALA A 20 1.15 -14.15 7.00
C ALA A 20 0.48 -13.20 5.98
N GLY A 21 -0.08 -12.08 6.44
CA GLY A 21 -0.78 -11.11 5.60
C GLY A 21 -2.21 -11.53 5.28
N LEU A 22 -2.66 -11.27 4.06
CA LEU A 22 -4.00 -11.63 3.61
C LEU A 22 -4.03 -13.00 2.94
N LEU A 23 -5.09 -13.75 3.23
CA LEU A 23 -5.52 -14.88 2.45
C LEU A 23 -6.63 -14.46 1.49
N ASP A 24 -6.62 -15.03 0.29
CA ASP A 24 -7.76 -14.97 -0.61
C ASP A 24 -8.95 -15.65 0.07
N ALA A 25 -9.98 -14.87 0.37
CA ALA A 25 -11.17 -15.32 1.08
C ALA A 25 -11.97 -16.39 0.31
N ALA A 26 -11.86 -16.46 -1.01
CA ALA A 26 -12.60 -17.42 -1.83
C ALA A 26 -11.89 -18.78 -1.91
N PHE A 27 -10.56 -18.81 -1.84
CA PHE A 27 -9.79 -20.03 -2.12
C PHE A 27 -8.82 -20.44 -0.99
N GLY A 28 -8.68 -19.64 0.07
CA GLY A 28 -7.78 -19.92 1.20
C GLY A 28 -6.29 -19.91 0.84
N ARG A 29 -5.93 -19.44 -0.37
CA ARG A 29 -4.56 -19.26 -0.83
C ARG A 29 -3.99 -17.94 -0.33
N GLN A 30 -2.67 -17.77 -0.41
CA GLN A 30 -2.07 -16.47 -0.14
C GLN A 30 -2.59 -15.41 -1.13
N ALA A 31 -2.98 -14.25 -0.61
CA ALA A 31 -3.45 -13.16 -1.44
C ALA A 31 -2.29 -12.62 -2.31
N THR A 32 -2.63 -12.14 -3.49
CA THR A 32 -1.71 -11.57 -4.46
C THR A 32 -1.12 -10.24 -3.97
N PHE A 33 -0.05 -9.78 -4.62
CA PHE A 33 0.51 -8.45 -4.42
C PHE A 33 -0.57 -7.36 -4.52
N GLY A 34 -1.36 -7.37 -5.61
CA GLY A 34 -2.41 -6.36 -5.83
C GLY A 34 -3.54 -6.39 -4.80
N GLU A 35 -3.84 -7.55 -4.20
CA GLU A 35 -4.83 -7.65 -3.11
C GLU A 35 -4.31 -7.03 -1.82
N HIS A 36 -3.05 -7.30 -1.46
CA HIS A 36 -2.41 -6.64 -0.33
C HIS A 36 -2.35 -5.12 -0.50
N VAL A 37 -1.96 -4.65 -1.70
CA VAL A 37 -1.86 -3.21 -2.02
C VAL A 37 -3.23 -2.52 -1.93
N ARG A 38 -4.29 -3.15 -2.46
CA ARG A 38 -5.65 -2.60 -2.37
C ARG A 38 -6.14 -2.52 -0.93
N ALA A 39 -5.93 -3.57 -0.14
CA ALA A 39 -6.31 -3.57 1.26
C ALA A 39 -5.52 -2.54 2.08
N ALA A 40 -4.20 -2.46 1.89
CA ALA A 40 -3.36 -1.45 2.53
C ALA A 40 -3.80 -0.03 2.18
N SER A 41 -4.12 0.23 0.91
CA SER A 41 -4.62 1.53 0.47
C SER A 41 -5.95 1.90 1.13
N ALA A 42 -6.86 0.93 1.28
CA ALA A 42 -8.14 1.12 1.97
C ALA A 42 -7.95 1.39 3.47
N LEU A 43 -7.04 0.64 4.13
CA LEU A 43 -6.70 0.82 5.54
C LEU A 43 -6.05 2.17 5.82
N LEU A 44 -5.14 2.64 4.96
CA LEU A 44 -4.58 3.99 5.08
C LEU A 44 -5.69 5.05 4.95
N THR A 45 -6.68 4.85 4.08
CA THR A 45 -7.82 5.77 3.97
C THR A 45 -8.71 5.72 5.21
N ALA A 46 -8.91 4.53 5.79
CA ALA A 46 -9.59 4.40 7.07
C ALA A 46 -8.83 5.10 8.20
N PHE A 47 -7.50 5.03 8.21
CA PHE A 47 -6.65 5.78 9.13
C PHE A 47 -6.85 7.30 8.96
N ASP A 48 -6.74 7.82 7.75
CA ASP A 48 -6.90 9.27 7.47
C ASP A 48 -8.26 9.80 7.94
N VAL A 49 -9.31 8.99 7.84
CA VAL A 49 -10.67 9.36 8.25
C VAL A 49 -10.89 9.26 9.76
N THR A 50 -10.28 8.27 10.43
CA THR A 50 -10.65 7.90 11.80
C THR A 50 -9.57 8.17 12.84
N GLY A 51 -8.32 8.36 12.42
CA GLY A 51 -7.14 8.43 13.30
C GLY A 51 -6.82 7.13 14.04
N ARG A 52 -7.51 6.01 13.77
CA ARG A 52 -7.29 4.75 14.48
C ARG A 52 -6.00 4.08 14.01
N LEU A 53 -4.96 4.22 14.83
CA LEU A 53 -3.61 3.70 14.60
C LEU A 53 -3.51 2.24 14.09
N PRO A 54 -4.36 1.28 14.53
CA PRO A 54 -4.29 -0.08 14.02
C PRO A 54 -4.43 -0.19 12.49
N TYR A 55 -5.13 0.74 11.83
CA TYR A 55 -5.30 0.67 10.38
C TYR A 55 -4.01 0.98 9.61
N SER A 56 -3.29 2.03 9.99
CA SER A 56 -1.99 2.36 9.36
C SER A 56 -0.94 1.30 9.65
N MET A 57 -0.91 0.79 10.88
CA MET A 57 -0.01 -0.31 11.28
C MET A 57 -0.26 -1.58 10.46
N LEU A 58 -1.52 -1.97 10.30
CA LEU A 58 -1.88 -3.12 9.48
C LEU A 58 -1.57 -2.88 8.00
N ALA A 59 -1.85 -1.68 7.48
CA ALA A 59 -1.49 -1.32 6.11
C ALA A 59 0.03 -1.47 5.87
N GLU A 60 0.84 -1.05 6.84
CA GLU A 60 2.29 -1.16 6.79
C GLU A 60 2.75 -2.62 6.76
N GLU A 61 2.20 -3.48 7.63
CA GLU A 61 2.48 -4.93 7.61
C GLU A 61 2.09 -5.57 6.27
N LEU A 62 0.92 -5.19 5.72
CA LEU A 62 0.47 -5.72 4.43
C LEU A 62 1.39 -5.28 3.29
N MET A 63 1.90 -4.04 3.30
CA MET A 63 2.85 -3.56 2.30
C MET A 63 4.21 -4.26 2.44
N GLN A 64 4.70 -4.50 3.65
CA GLN A 64 5.91 -5.29 3.88
C GLN A 64 5.74 -6.74 3.40
N THR A 65 4.55 -7.30 3.57
CA THR A 65 4.22 -8.64 3.06
C THR A 65 4.15 -8.66 1.55
N ALA A 66 3.47 -7.68 0.93
CA ALA A 66 3.36 -7.54 -0.51
C ALA A 66 4.73 -7.48 -1.19
N ARG A 67 5.69 -6.77 -0.59
CA ARG A 67 7.07 -6.64 -1.11
C ARG A 67 7.87 -7.94 -1.11
N ARG A 68 7.48 -8.94 -0.31
CA ARG A 68 8.10 -10.28 -0.31
C ARG A 68 7.50 -11.20 -1.37
N LEU A 69 6.37 -10.82 -1.96
CA LEU A 69 5.74 -11.58 -3.03
C LEU A 69 6.45 -11.30 -4.36
N PRO A 70 6.46 -12.26 -5.30
CA PRO A 70 6.92 -11.99 -6.65
C PRO A 70 6.04 -10.90 -7.27
N ALA A 71 6.64 -9.75 -7.56
CA ALA A 71 6.02 -8.75 -8.40
C ALA A 71 5.80 -9.37 -9.79
N SER A 72 4.58 -9.30 -10.32
CA SER A 72 4.38 -9.71 -11.71
C SER A 72 5.10 -8.74 -12.65
N GLY A 73 5.30 -7.48 -12.23
CA GLY A 73 5.89 -6.40 -13.04
C GLY A 73 5.09 -6.08 -14.32
N GLU A 74 4.01 -6.82 -14.56
CA GLU A 74 3.13 -6.71 -15.72
C GLU A 74 1.98 -5.76 -15.47
N ASP A 75 1.52 -5.68 -14.21
CA ASP A 75 0.41 -4.84 -13.79
C ASP A 75 0.91 -3.46 -13.32
N ILE A 76 1.04 -2.54 -14.27
CA ILE A 76 1.47 -1.15 -14.01
C ILE A 76 0.53 -0.48 -13.01
N ALA A 77 -0.77 -0.76 -13.06
CA ALA A 77 -1.74 -0.15 -12.16
C ALA A 77 -1.51 -0.59 -10.71
N ALA A 78 -1.26 -1.89 -10.47
CA ALA A 78 -0.94 -2.39 -9.14
C ALA A 78 0.38 -1.82 -8.59
N GLU A 79 1.42 -1.73 -9.43
CA GLU A 79 2.71 -1.15 -9.05
C GLU A 79 2.59 0.36 -8.75
N CYS A 80 1.80 1.10 -9.52
CA CYS A 80 1.53 2.50 -9.24
C CYS A 80 0.73 2.66 -7.95
N ALA A 81 -0.29 1.82 -7.71
CA ALA A 81 -1.03 1.83 -6.45
C ALA A 81 -0.13 1.51 -5.24
N ALA A 82 0.81 0.58 -5.41
CA ALA A 82 1.79 0.25 -4.37
C ALA A 82 2.74 1.42 -4.09
N ALA A 83 3.27 2.08 -5.12
CA ALA A 83 4.10 3.27 -4.97
C ALA A 83 3.38 4.39 -4.22
N ARG A 84 2.09 4.60 -4.51
CA ARG A 84 1.24 5.58 -3.80
C ARG A 84 1.02 5.22 -2.33
N ALA A 85 0.76 3.95 -2.04
CA ALA A 85 0.68 3.46 -0.66
C ALA A 85 2.00 3.66 0.11
N LEU A 86 3.14 3.40 -0.54
CA LEU A 86 4.47 3.67 0.01
C LEU A 86 4.71 5.16 0.25
N CYS A 87 4.22 6.04 -0.64
CA CYS A 87 4.30 7.48 -0.41
C CYS A 87 3.53 7.91 0.85
N ARG A 88 2.34 7.37 1.05
CA ARG A 88 1.54 7.64 2.26
C ARG A 88 2.22 7.11 3.52
N LEU A 89 2.82 5.92 3.47
CA LEU A 89 3.61 5.38 4.58
C LEU A 89 4.87 6.22 4.86
N ALA A 90 5.54 6.74 3.83
CA ALA A 90 6.67 7.65 4.00
C ALA A 90 6.25 8.93 4.75
N ALA A 91 5.12 9.53 4.38
CA ALA A 91 4.59 10.69 5.08
C ALA A 91 4.26 10.42 6.55
N LEU A 92 3.77 9.22 6.87
CA LEU A 92 3.55 8.80 8.27
C LEU A 92 4.87 8.62 9.02
N HIS A 93 5.90 8.09 8.37
CA HIS A 93 7.22 7.88 8.98
C HIS A 93 8.00 9.18 9.18
N ASP A 94 7.69 10.22 8.40
CA ASP A 94 8.19 11.59 8.63
C ASP A 94 7.53 12.26 9.85
N ASP A 95 6.43 11.70 10.40
CA ASP A 95 5.78 12.14 11.64
C ASP A 95 6.37 11.44 12.87
N ALA A 96 7.03 12.21 13.74
CA ALA A 96 7.68 11.69 14.94
C ALA A 96 6.69 11.11 15.97
N ASP A 97 5.44 11.60 16.03
CA ASP A 97 4.45 11.09 16.97
C ASP A 97 3.83 9.79 16.46
N TYR A 98 3.66 9.66 15.13
CA TYR A 98 3.36 8.37 14.52
C TYR A 98 4.44 7.34 14.84
N CYS A 99 5.72 7.66 14.60
CA CYS A 99 6.84 6.75 14.83
C CYS A 99 7.01 6.32 16.29
N LYS A 100 6.65 7.17 17.27
CA LYS A 100 6.62 6.77 18.69
C LYS A 100 5.51 5.76 18.98
N ALA A 101 4.37 5.87 18.31
CA ALA A 101 3.18 5.08 18.59
C ALA A 101 3.11 3.78 17.77
N ALA A 102 3.46 3.83 16.49
CA ALA A 102 3.50 2.70 15.57
C ALA A 102 4.86 1.99 15.70
N THR A 103 4.94 0.99 16.57
CA THR A 103 6.15 0.13 16.70
C THR A 103 6.25 -0.85 15.52
N ILE A 104 6.40 -0.36 14.28
CA ILE A 104 6.58 -1.19 13.07
C ILE A 104 7.68 -0.59 12.18
N ALA A 105 8.57 -1.46 11.70
CA ALA A 105 9.67 -1.21 10.76
C ALA A 105 10.30 0.19 10.77
N SER A 106 10.84 0.60 11.92
CA SER A 106 11.48 1.90 12.15
C SER A 106 12.71 2.23 11.27
N GLY A 107 13.13 1.31 10.40
CA GLY A 107 14.21 1.51 9.43
C GLY A 107 13.76 1.43 7.97
N ALA A 108 12.44 1.39 7.71
CA ALA A 108 11.92 1.34 6.35
C ALA A 108 12.06 2.70 5.65
N ASP A 109 12.69 2.71 4.47
CA ASP A 109 12.74 3.89 3.61
C ASP A 109 11.68 3.78 2.51
N TYR A 110 10.44 4.09 2.89
CA TYR A 110 9.28 3.97 2.00
C TYR A 110 9.33 4.93 0.82
N ARG A 111 9.97 6.08 0.99
CA ARG A 111 10.21 7.04 -0.09
C ARG A 111 11.14 6.44 -1.14
N ALA A 112 12.27 5.85 -0.73
CA ALA A 112 13.18 5.20 -1.66
C ALA A 112 12.57 3.93 -2.29
N ASP A 113 11.74 3.19 -1.55
CA ASP A 113 10.98 2.07 -2.10
C ASP A 113 10.02 2.50 -3.22
N ALA A 114 9.24 3.56 -3.01
CA ALA A 114 8.34 4.11 -4.02
C ALA A 114 9.12 4.59 -5.26
N ALA A 115 10.25 5.28 -5.06
CA ALA A 115 11.12 5.75 -6.13
C ALA A 115 11.69 4.60 -6.98
N ARG A 116 12.18 3.53 -6.34
CA ARG A 116 12.68 2.34 -7.05
C ARG A 116 11.59 1.67 -7.88
N MET A 117 10.40 1.52 -7.31
CA MET A 117 9.26 0.90 -7.98
C MET A 117 8.83 1.69 -9.23
N LEU A 118 8.69 3.01 -9.12
CA LEU A 118 8.33 3.87 -10.25
C LEU A 118 9.43 3.94 -11.31
N ALA A 119 10.71 3.96 -10.90
CA ALA A 119 11.82 3.92 -11.84
C ALA A 119 11.81 2.63 -12.70
N ALA A 120 11.48 1.48 -12.10
CA ALA A 120 11.36 0.21 -12.81
C ALA A 120 10.21 0.20 -13.84
N GLN A 121 9.12 0.92 -13.57
CA GLN A 121 7.96 1.00 -14.46
C GLN A 121 8.06 2.08 -15.54
N ALA A 122 8.97 3.05 -15.40
CA ALA A 122 9.09 4.18 -16.32
C ALA A 122 9.24 3.81 -17.80
N PRO A 123 10.02 2.78 -18.20
CA PRO A 123 10.09 2.35 -19.60
C PRO A 123 8.73 1.85 -20.13
N ARG A 124 8.00 1.07 -19.32
CA ARG A 124 6.73 0.47 -19.70
C ARG A 124 5.62 1.51 -19.79
N ALA A 125 5.58 2.45 -18.86
CA ALA A 125 4.58 3.53 -18.85
C ALA A 125 4.59 4.38 -20.13
N ARG A 126 5.75 4.52 -20.80
CA ARG A 126 5.87 5.27 -22.06
C ARG A 126 5.17 4.59 -23.25
N THR A 127 4.97 3.28 -23.19
CA THR A 127 4.34 2.49 -24.25
C THR A 127 3.03 1.86 -23.81
N ALA A 128 2.56 2.16 -22.59
CA ALA A 128 1.36 1.60 -22.01
C ALA A 128 0.09 2.28 -22.54
N SER A 129 -1.07 1.79 -22.10
CA SER A 129 -2.34 2.46 -22.35
C SER A 129 -2.35 3.87 -21.73
N THR A 130 -3.20 4.76 -22.24
CA THR A 130 -3.37 6.11 -21.65
C THR A 130 -3.78 6.03 -20.18
N ALA A 131 -4.57 5.02 -19.80
CA ALA A 131 -4.99 4.83 -18.42
C ALA A 131 -3.79 4.49 -17.51
N ASP A 132 -2.92 3.57 -17.91
CA ASP A 132 -1.73 3.18 -17.15
C ASP A 132 -0.71 4.34 -17.07
N ALA A 133 -0.50 5.05 -18.17
CA ALA A 133 0.36 6.23 -18.19
C ALA A 133 -0.15 7.32 -17.24
N ALA A 134 -1.47 7.52 -17.14
CA ALA A 134 -2.08 8.46 -16.21
C ALA A 134 -1.89 8.03 -14.75
N LEU A 135 -2.10 6.74 -14.43
CA LEU A 135 -1.86 6.19 -13.08
C LEU A 135 -0.39 6.35 -12.67
N PHE A 136 0.53 6.12 -13.60
CA PHE A 136 1.95 6.33 -13.39
C PHE A 136 2.28 7.81 -13.14
N GLY A 137 1.70 8.73 -13.90
CA GLY A 137 1.85 10.17 -13.70
C GLY A 137 1.36 10.63 -12.32
N VAL A 138 0.21 10.13 -11.86
CA VAL A 138 -0.32 10.42 -10.52
C VAL A 138 0.63 9.90 -9.44
N ALA A 139 1.11 8.67 -9.57
CA ALA A 139 2.04 8.09 -8.59
C ALA A 139 3.38 8.86 -8.54
N GLN A 140 3.90 9.30 -9.69
CA GLN A 140 5.08 10.18 -9.72
C GLN A 140 4.83 11.52 -9.04
N HIS A 141 3.67 12.14 -9.28
CA HIS A 141 3.33 13.40 -8.64
C HIS A 141 3.27 13.29 -7.12
N GLU A 142 2.67 12.20 -6.60
CA GLU A 142 2.65 11.94 -5.15
C GLU A 142 4.07 11.78 -4.59
N LEU A 143 4.95 11.02 -5.24
CA LEU A 143 6.34 10.85 -4.82
C LEU A 143 7.10 12.19 -4.80
N MET A 144 6.92 13.03 -5.83
CA MET A 144 7.56 14.35 -5.90
C MET A 144 7.02 15.35 -4.86
N SER A 145 5.82 15.11 -4.36
CA SER A 145 5.16 15.97 -3.38
C SER A 145 5.56 15.66 -1.93
N LEU A 146 6.16 14.49 -1.69
CA LEU A 146 6.83 14.19 -0.43
C LEU A 146 8.03 15.14 -0.32
N ARG A 147 7.98 16.10 0.60
CA ARG A 147 9.11 16.99 0.90
C ARG A 147 10.02 16.40 1.95
#